data_AF-A0A3D3PI25-F1
#
_entry.id   AF-A0A3D3PI25-F1
#
_cell.length_a   1.000
_cell.length_b   1.000
_cell.length_c   1.000
_cell.angle_alpha   90.00
_cell.angle_beta   90.00
_cell.angle_gamma   90.00
#
_symmetry.space_group_name_H-M   'P 1'
#
loop_
_entity.id
_entity.type
_entity.pdbx_description
1 polymer ?
#
loop_
_entity_poly.entity_id
_entity_poly.type
_entity_poly.pdbx_seq_one_letter_code
_entity_poly.pdbx_strand_id
1 'polypeptide(L)' 'VITNYIGTHDVDLLVMGVTGATGITGIVGSNASVLVAKVKIPTLIVPLESKFAKLPVITLATDFETQLTTTD' A
#
# COMPACT_ATOMS: atom_id res chain seq x y z
N VAL A 1 -3.06 -17.49 -2.63
CA VAL A 1 -2.79 -17.43 -4.09
C VAL A 1 -1.85 -16.28 -4.42
N ILE A 2 -2.25 -15.02 -4.21
CA ILE A 2 -1.42 -13.83 -4.54
C ILE A 2 -0.04 -13.89 -3.87
N THR A 3 0.02 -14.16 -2.56
CA THR A 3 1.29 -14.29 -1.82
C THR A 3 2.19 -15.41 -2.35
N ASN A 4 1.60 -16.53 -2.77
CA ASN A 4 2.35 -17.64 -3.36
C ASN A 4 2.91 -17.27 -4.72
N TYR A 5 2.12 -16.58 -5.55
CA TYR A 5 2.57 -16.11 -6.86
C TYR A 5 3.75 -15.15 -6.74
N ILE A 6 3.64 -14.16 -5.86
CA ILE A 6 4.74 -13.21 -5.55
C ILE A 6 5.96 -13.94 -4.99
N GLY A 7 5.78 -15.01 -4.21
CA GLY A 7 6.88 -15.78 -3.65
C GLY A 7 7.64 -16.64 -4.68
N THR A 8 7.06 -16.89 -5.86
CA THR A 8 7.65 -17.74 -6.90
C THR A 8 7.98 -17.01 -8.20
N HIS A 9 7.70 -15.70 -8.27
CA HIS A 9 7.95 -14.86 -9.42
C HIS A 9 8.63 -13.57 -8.97
N ASP A 10 9.44 -12.99 -9.84
CA ASP A 10 10.06 -11.70 -9.59
C ASP A 10 9.04 -10.58 -9.85
N VAL A 11 8.45 -10.06 -8.76
CA VAL A 11 7.39 -9.05 -8.81
C VAL A 11 7.84 -7.82 -8.04
N ASP A 12 8.11 -6.74 -8.76
CA ASP A 12 8.58 -5.48 -8.17
C ASP A 12 7.44 -4.63 -7.57
N LEU A 13 6.20 -4.81 -8.02
CA LEU A 13 5.04 -4.00 -7.62
C LEU A 13 3.73 -4.78 -7.74
N LEU A 14 2.92 -4.75 -6.69
CA LEU A 14 1.53 -5.22 -6.71
C LEU A 14 0.57 -4.04 -6.87
N VAL A 15 -0.31 -4.09 -7.87
CA VAL A 15 -1.42 -3.11 -8.03
C VAL A 15 -2.74 -3.81 -7.75
N MET A 16 -3.55 -3.26 -6.85
CA MET A 16 -4.84 -3.84 -6.46
C MET A 16 -5.93 -2.78 -6.38
N GLY A 17 -7.04 -3.04 -7.08
CA GLY A 17 -8.28 -2.29 -6.91
C GLY A 17 -8.99 -2.65 -5.60
N VAL A 18 -9.67 -1.69 -4.96
CA VAL A 18 -10.48 -1.95 -3.76
C VAL A 18 -11.90 -1.38 -3.88
N THR A 19 -12.87 -2.17 -3.42
CA THR A 19 -14.27 -1.77 -3.27
C THR A 19 -14.55 -1.40 -1.82
N GLY A 20 -15.32 -0.34 -1.56
CA GLY A 20 -15.73 0.05 -0.20
C GLY A 20 -14.77 0.98 0.57
N ALA A 21 -13.69 1.45 -0.06
CA ALA A 21 -12.78 2.42 0.55
C ALA A 21 -13.44 3.82 0.60
N THR A 22 -14.10 4.16 1.70
CA THR A 22 -14.65 5.52 1.95
C THR A 22 -13.59 6.51 2.45
N GLY A 23 -12.39 6.49 1.87
CA GLY A 23 -11.24 7.28 2.31
C GLY A 23 -10.31 6.57 3.30
N ILE A 24 -9.47 7.33 4.01
CA ILE A 24 -8.40 6.82 4.89
C ILE A 24 -8.96 6.11 6.14
N THR A 25 -10.18 6.46 6.56
CA THR A 25 -10.92 5.83 7.66
C THR A 25 -11.88 4.73 7.20
N GLY A 26 -11.94 4.46 5.89
CA GLY A 26 -12.91 3.56 5.29
C GLY A 26 -12.59 2.09 5.45
N ILE A 27 -13.60 1.24 5.25
CA ILE A 27 -13.47 -0.21 5.23
C ILE A 27 -12.59 -0.60 4.04
N VAL A 28 -11.31 -0.87 4.29
CA VAL A 28 -10.43 -1.49 3.30
C VAL A 28 -10.92 -2.92 3.08
N GLY A 29 -11.14 -3.31 1.82
CA GLY A 29 -11.64 -4.64 1.47
C GLY A 29 -10.79 -5.73 2.12
N SER A 30 -11.42 -6.80 2.65
CA SER A 30 -10.75 -7.76 3.54
C SER A 30 -9.47 -8.36 2.96
N ASN A 31 -9.44 -8.61 1.65
CA ASN A 31 -8.26 -9.10 0.95
C ASN A 31 -7.11 -8.07 0.91
N ALA A 32 -7.43 -6.79 0.64
CA ALA A 32 -6.43 -5.74 0.60
C ALA A 32 -5.81 -5.49 1.98
N SER A 33 -6.63 -5.47 3.05
CA SER A 33 -6.14 -5.33 4.42
C SER A 33 -5.18 -6.46 4.81
N VAL A 34 -5.52 -7.70 4.47
CA VAL A 34 -4.68 -8.87 4.74
C VAL A 34 -3.38 -8.83 3.91
N LEU A 35 -3.43 -8.34 2.67
CA LEU A 35 -2.26 -8.25 1.82
C LEU A 35 -1.30 -7.14 2.23
N VAL A 36 -1.80 -5.93 2.51
CA VAL A 36 -0.98 -4.80 2.98
C VAL A 36 -0.23 -5.16 4.27
N ALA A 37 -0.83 -5.98 5.14
CA ALA A 37 -0.18 -6.44 6.37
C ALA A 37 0.86 -7.56 6.16
N LYS A 38 0.80 -8.34 5.07
CA LYS A 38 1.58 -9.58 4.90
C LYS A 38 2.60 -9.54 3.77
N VAL A 39 2.40 -8.70 2.76
CA VAL A 39 3.21 -8.66 1.55
C VAL A 39 4.38 -7.71 1.76
N LYS A 40 5.60 -8.14 1.41
CA LYS A 40 6.83 -7.34 1.53
C LYS A 40 7.15 -6.50 0.29
N ILE A 41 6.49 -6.76 -0.83
CA ILE A 41 6.68 -5.98 -2.06
C ILE A 41 5.87 -4.68 -2.00
N PRO A 42 6.36 -3.59 -2.63
CA PRO A 42 5.59 -2.37 -2.79
C PRO A 42 4.18 -2.67 -3.31
N THR A 43 3.16 -2.11 -2.67
CA THR A 43 1.76 -2.36 -3.02
C THR A 43 1.03 -1.05 -3.23
N LEU A 44 0.48 -0.86 -4.42
CA LEU A 44 -0.35 0.29 -4.80
C LEU A 44 -1.83 -0.10 -4.73
N ILE A 45 -2.56 0.51 -3.80
CA ILE A 45 -4.00 0.35 -3.67
C ILE A 45 -4.70 1.44 -4.47
N VAL A 46 -5.63 1.04 -5.35
CA VAL A 46 -6.38 1.94 -6.23
C VAL A 46 -7.88 1.87 -5.86
N PRO A 47 -8.43 2.89 -5.18
CA PRO A 47 -9.86 2.99 -4.96
C PRO A 47 -10.67 3.01 -6.27
N LEU A 48 -11.90 2.49 -6.23
CA LEU A 48 -12.78 2.44 -7.42
C LEU A 48 -13.04 3.84 -8.03
N GLU A 49 -13.20 4.86 -7.18
CA GLU A 49 -13.50 6.24 -7.59
C GLU A 49 -12.25 7.07 -7.94
N SER A 50 -11.06 6.44 -7.99
CA SER A 50 -9.82 7.15 -8.30
C SER A 50 -9.81 7.71 -9.71
N LYS A 51 -9.39 8.97 -9.84
CA LYS A 51 -9.19 9.66 -11.12
C LYS A 51 -7.77 10.19 -11.19
N PHE A 52 -7.18 10.14 -12.37
CA PHE A 52 -5.89 10.78 -12.61
C PHE A 52 -6.05 12.30 -12.56
N ALA A 53 -5.31 12.94 -11.67
CA ALA A 53 -5.21 14.39 -11.61
C ALA A 53 -4.21 14.90 -12.65
N LYS A 54 -4.50 16.04 -13.29
CA LYS A 54 -3.59 16.70 -14.24
C LYS A 54 -2.27 17.11 -13.59
N LEU A 55 -2.31 17.45 -12.30
CA LEU A 55 -1.16 17.78 -11.46
C LEU A 55 -1.26 16.96 -10.17
N PRO A 56 -0.71 15.73 -10.14
CA PRO A 56 -0.81 14.88 -8.96
C PRO A 56 0.04 15.42 -7.81
N VAL A 57 -0.55 15.47 -6.62
CA VAL A 57 0.19 15.72 -5.38
C VAL A 57 0.49 14.37 -4.74
N ILE A 58 1.76 14.13 -4.44
CA ILE A 58 2.23 12.88 -3.83
C ILE A 58 2.72 13.21 -2.42
N THR A 59 2.08 12.62 -1.41
CA THR A 59 2.44 12.78 0.00
C THR A 59 3.28 11.61 0.46
N LEU A 60 4.46 11.89 1.03
CA LEU A 60 5.26 10.90 1.75
C LEU A 60 4.93 11.00 3.24
N ALA A 61 4.28 9.96 3.78
CA ALA A 61 4.14 9.82 5.21
C ALA A 61 5.47 9.32 5.78
N THR A 62 6.12 10.14 6.60
CA THR A 62 7.35 9.76 7.31
C THR A 62 7.24 10.15 8.76
N ASP A 63 7.79 9.30 9.63
CA ASP A 63 7.97 9.62 11.03
C ASP A 63 9.28 10.41 11.20
N PHE A 64 9.21 11.57 11.84
CA PHE A 64 10.36 12.43 12.14
C PHE A 64 10.76 12.39 13.61
N GLU A 65 10.05 11.64 14.46
CA GLU A 65 10.38 11.48 15.88
C GLU A 65 11.53 10.49 16.10
N THR A 66 11.88 9.71 15.08
CA THR A 66 12.95 8.71 15.15
C THR A 66 14.32 9.41 15.27
N GLN A 67 14.84 9.47 16.48
CA GLN A 67 16.20 9.97 16.73
C GLN A 67 17.21 8.83 16.57
N LEU A 68 18.28 9.09 15.83
CA LEU A 68 19.44 8.20 15.79
C LEU A 68 20.11 8.23 17.17
N THR A 69 19.93 7.17 17.95
CA THR A 69 20.69 7.00 19.19
C THR A 69 22.09 6.54 18.82
N THR A 70 23.11 7.34 19.16
CA THR A 70 24.50 6.91 19.18
C THR A 70 24.71 6.00 20.37
N THR A 71 24.36 4.73 20.22
CA THR A 71 24.86 3.66 21.08
C THR A 71 25.23 2.53 20.14
N ASP A 72 26.52 2.18 20.20
CA ASP A 72 27.24 1.31 19.25
C ASP A 72 26.59 -0.06 19.02
#